data_AF-A0A847W8G5-F1
#
_entry.id   AF-A0A847W8G5-F1
#
_cell.length_a   1.000
_cell.length_b   1.000
_cell.length_c   1.000
_cell.angle_alpha   90.00
_cell.angle_beta   90.00
_cell.angle_gamma   90.00
#
_symmetry.space_group_name_H-M   'P 1'
#
loop_
_entity.id
_entity.type
_entity.pdbx_description
1 polymer ?
#
loop_
_entity_poly.entity_id
_entity_poly.type
_entity_poly.pdbx_seq_one_letter_code
_entity_poly.pdbx_strand_id
1 'polypeptide(L)'
;SVDPYPLSVFDQVAADVYPLGLIMGQQALKMDKLSTAVDIILNDKVLAYYKQRPMLDEGAVLAPAFDILNRCGVDWAWYEPKGLLKLSYKGNEVLLKLNSLNMTVNGTKVNLASPMRYEGGTLMIPVLQVLRSLRIDTSWDAENCNVIINTVK
;
A
#
# COMPACT_ATOMS: atom_id res chain seq x y z
N SER A 1 -59.17 20.07 -3.62
CA SER A 1 -57.92 20.10 -2.84
C SER A 1 -56.83 19.50 -3.71
N VAL A 2 -55.83 20.28 -4.10
CA VAL A 2 -54.68 19.77 -4.85
C VAL A 2 -53.66 19.30 -3.81
N ASP A 3 -53.21 18.06 -3.90
CA ASP A 3 -52.20 17.51 -3.00
C ASP A 3 -50.91 18.36 -3.13
N PRO A 4 -50.47 19.06 -2.08
CA PRO A 4 -49.26 19.88 -2.14
C PRO A 4 -47.98 19.04 -2.23
N TYR A 5 -48.06 17.72 -2.05
CA TYR A 5 -46.92 16.80 -2.09
C TYR A 5 -47.25 15.53 -2.91
N PRO A 6 -47.46 15.66 -4.23
CA PRO A 6 -47.75 14.49 -5.07
C PRO A 6 -46.58 13.51 -5.04
N LEU A 7 -46.88 12.21 -5.00
CA LEU A 7 -45.89 11.12 -4.91
C LEU A 7 -44.77 11.23 -5.96
N SER A 8 -45.06 11.78 -7.14
CA SER A 8 -44.06 12.04 -8.19
C SER A 8 -42.94 13.01 -7.78
N VAL A 9 -43.21 13.94 -6.86
CA VAL A 9 -42.21 14.86 -6.31
C VAL A 9 -41.28 14.11 -5.34
N PHE A 10 -41.79 13.16 -4.57
CA PHE A 10 -40.95 12.32 -3.71
C PHE A 10 -40.06 11.39 -4.52
N ASP A 11 -40.58 10.78 -5.59
CA ASP A 11 -39.80 9.90 -6.46
C ASP A 11 -38.66 10.66 -7.17
N GLN A 12 -38.93 11.90 -7.60
CA GLN A 12 -37.94 12.74 -8.26
C GLN A 12 -36.86 13.24 -7.28
N VAL A 13 -37.26 13.70 -6.09
CA VAL A 13 -36.30 14.10 -5.04
C VAL A 13 -35.44 12.92 -4.61
N ALA A 14 -36.03 11.73 -4.49
CA ALA A 14 -35.28 10.52 -4.15
C ALA A 14 -34.27 10.15 -5.26
N ALA A 15 -34.67 10.21 -6.53
CA ALA A 15 -33.80 9.95 -7.67
C ALA A 15 -32.61 10.92 -7.76
N ASP A 16 -32.76 12.17 -7.33
CA ASP A 16 -31.68 13.17 -7.34
C ASP A 16 -30.75 13.06 -6.11
N VAL A 17 -31.28 12.66 -4.96
CA VAL A 17 -30.54 12.59 -3.70
C VAL A 17 -29.74 11.30 -3.55
N TYR A 18 -30.25 10.15 -4.01
CA TYR A 18 -29.55 8.86 -3.88
C TYR A 18 -28.17 8.82 -4.57
N PRO A 19 -28.00 9.30 -5.81
CA PRO A 19 -26.70 9.32 -6.47
C PRO A 19 -25.69 10.19 -5.71
N LEU A 20 -26.12 11.35 -5.21
CA LEU A 20 -25.26 12.24 -4.42
C LEU A 20 -24.85 11.60 -3.10
N GLY A 21 -25.78 10.99 -2.37
CA GLY A 21 -25.47 10.26 -1.14
C GLY A 21 -24.51 9.09 -1.37
N LEU A 22 -24.67 8.36 -2.48
CA LEU A 22 -23.76 7.29 -2.87
C LEU A 22 -22.36 7.83 -3.23
N ILE A 23 -22.29 8.93 -3.99
CA ILE A 23 -21.03 9.58 -4.36
C ILE A 23 -20.32 10.12 -3.12
N MET A 24 -21.03 10.80 -2.22
CA MET A 24 -20.48 11.32 -0.97
C MET A 24 -20.03 10.18 -0.05
N GLY A 25 -20.79 9.08 0.06
CA GLY A 25 -20.38 7.90 0.83
C GLY A 25 -19.12 7.24 0.26
N GLN A 26 -19.03 7.09 -1.07
CA GLN A 26 -17.82 6.57 -1.73
C GLN A 26 -16.63 7.51 -1.57
N GLN A 27 -16.84 8.83 -1.62
CA GLN A 27 -15.80 9.83 -1.39
C GLN A 27 -15.34 9.83 0.06
N ALA A 28 -16.25 9.76 1.03
CA ALA A 28 -15.92 9.68 2.46
C ALA A 28 -15.13 8.41 2.78
N LEU A 29 -15.51 7.25 2.22
CA LEU A 29 -14.73 6.01 2.37
C LEU A 29 -13.33 6.11 1.74
N LYS A 30 -13.21 6.76 0.58
CA LYS A 30 -11.89 7.06 -0.02
C LYS A 30 -11.09 8.03 0.86
N MET A 31 -11.74 9.01 1.47
CA MET A 31 -11.11 10.05 2.28
C MET A 31 -10.69 9.54 3.67
N ASP A 32 -11.47 8.64 4.27
CA ASP A 32 -11.14 7.90 5.50
C ASP A 32 -9.95 6.96 5.28
N LYS A 33 -9.96 6.24 4.15
CA LYS A 33 -8.81 5.45 3.69
C LYS A 33 -7.57 6.31 3.40
N LEU A 34 -7.75 7.58 3.01
CA LEU A 34 -6.68 8.58 2.88
C LEU A 34 -6.25 9.19 4.22
N SER A 35 -7.11 9.19 5.24
CA SER A 35 -6.94 9.93 6.50
C SER A 35 -6.11 9.16 7.53
N THR A 36 -5.93 7.86 7.37
CA THR A 36 -5.05 7.10 8.24
C THR A 36 -3.65 7.06 7.65
N ALA A 37 -2.79 7.97 8.13
CA ALA A 37 -1.39 7.97 7.75
C ALA A 37 -0.73 6.67 8.22
N VAL A 38 -0.07 5.97 7.29
CA VAL A 38 0.72 4.77 7.61
C VAL A 38 2.16 5.19 7.83
N ASP A 39 2.70 4.87 9.00
CA ASP A 39 4.12 5.07 9.30
C ASP A 39 4.88 3.73 9.39
N ILE A 40 6.21 3.84 9.31
CA ILE A 40 7.14 2.74 9.49
C ILE A 40 7.96 3.03 10.72
N ILE A 41 7.91 2.11 11.67
CA ILE A 41 8.71 2.12 12.89
C ILE A 41 9.90 1.19 12.67
N LEU A 42 11.09 1.75 12.50
CA LEU A 42 12.32 0.99 12.32
C LEU A 42 13.15 1.08 13.60
N ASN A 43 13.35 -0.06 14.27
CA ASN A 43 14.09 -0.13 15.55
C ASN A 43 13.61 0.95 16.54
N ASP A 44 12.30 0.93 16.83
CA ASP A 44 11.59 1.85 17.72
C ASP A 44 11.58 3.34 17.32
N LYS A 45 11.96 3.65 16.07
CA LYS A 45 11.95 5.03 15.56
C LYS A 45 11.07 5.17 14.34
N VAL A 46 10.20 6.19 14.36
CA VAL A 46 9.43 6.60 13.18
C VAL A 46 10.40 7.03 12.08
N LEU A 47 10.22 6.48 10.89
CA LEU A 47 11.04 6.79 9.73
C LEU A 47 10.60 8.12 9.10
N ALA A 48 11.56 8.99 8.77
CA ALA A 48 11.29 10.23 8.05
C ALA A 48 11.32 10.01 6.53
N TYR A 49 10.32 10.55 5.82
CA TYR A 49 10.16 10.39 4.38
C TYR A 49 10.47 11.69 3.63
N TYR A 50 11.10 11.59 2.46
CA TYR A 50 11.46 12.77 1.68
C TYR A 50 10.40 13.17 0.64
N LYS A 51 10.01 12.24 -0.27
CA LYS A 51 9.08 12.53 -1.38
C LYS A 51 7.71 11.88 -1.21
N GLN A 52 7.70 10.58 -0.93
CA GLN A 52 6.49 9.77 -0.87
C GLN A 52 6.43 9.07 0.48
N ARG A 53 5.25 9.13 1.13
CA ARG A 53 4.97 8.39 2.37
C ARG A 53 4.45 6.98 2.05
N PRO A 54 4.52 6.04 3.02
CA PRO A 54 3.80 4.79 2.91
C PRO A 54 2.29 5.01 2.75
N MET A 55 1.63 4.08 2.09
CA MET A 55 0.19 4.13 1.85
C MET A 55 -0.42 2.74 1.93
N LEU A 56 -1.65 2.66 2.42
CA LEU A 56 -2.43 1.43 2.43
C LEU A 56 -3.23 1.33 1.13
N ASP A 57 -2.91 0.33 0.32
CA ASP A 57 -3.54 0.09 -0.98
C ASP A 57 -4.00 -1.37 -1.09
N GLU A 58 -5.29 -1.57 -1.37
CA GLU A 58 -5.91 -2.90 -1.49
C GLU A 58 -5.48 -3.96 -0.45
N GLY A 59 -5.23 -3.53 0.80
CA GLY A 59 -4.81 -4.42 1.90
C GLY A 59 -3.30 -4.68 1.99
N ALA A 60 -2.49 -4.02 1.16
CA ALA A 60 -1.03 -3.99 1.26
C ALA A 60 -0.54 -2.60 1.66
N VAL A 61 0.48 -2.54 2.52
CA VAL A 61 1.24 -1.31 2.74
C VAL A 61 2.28 -1.18 1.65
N LEU A 62 2.15 -0.14 0.83
CA LEU A 62 3.14 0.25 -0.15
C LEU A 62 4.05 1.30 0.44
N ALA A 63 5.35 1.13 0.28
CA ALA A 63 6.32 2.08 0.84
C ALA A 63 7.52 2.30 -0.09
N PRO A 64 8.25 3.43 0.07
CA PRO A 64 9.40 3.77 -0.77
C PRO A 64 10.48 2.68 -0.70
N ALA A 65 10.73 2.01 -1.82
CA ALA A 65 11.53 0.79 -1.83
C ALA A 65 12.95 1.01 -1.30
N PHE A 66 13.73 1.86 -1.97
CA PHE A 66 15.18 1.92 -1.74
C PHE A 66 15.56 2.46 -0.36
N ASP A 67 14.81 3.43 0.17
CA ASP A 67 15.10 3.98 1.52
C ASP A 67 14.95 2.89 2.59
N ILE A 68 13.86 2.11 2.52
CA ILE A 68 13.60 1.02 3.47
C ILE A 68 14.59 -0.12 3.29
N LEU A 69 14.83 -0.54 2.04
CA LEU A 69 15.75 -1.64 1.73
C LEU A 69 17.17 -1.33 2.22
N ASN A 70 17.68 -0.12 1.95
CA ASN A 70 19.00 0.32 2.40
C ASN A 70 19.10 0.31 3.93
N ARG A 71 18.07 0.82 4.63
CA ARG A 71 18.04 0.83 6.09
C ARG A 71 17.94 -0.56 6.71
N CYS A 72 17.33 -1.51 5.99
CA CYS A 72 17.26 -2.90 6.40
C CYS A 72 18.52 -3.72 6.04
N GLY A 73 19.50 -3.11 5.36
CA GLY A 73 20.70 -3.80 4.89
C GLY A 73 20.41 -4.84 3.81
N VAL A 74 19.38 -4.60 2.99
CA VAL A 74 19.01 -5.47 1.87
C VAL A 74 19.77 -5.03 0.63
N ASP A 75 20.51 -5.95 0.03
CA ASP A 75 21.13 -5.74 -1.27
C ASP A 75 20.06 -5.75 -2.36
N TRP A 76 20.16 -4.83 -3.31
CA TRP A 76 19.20 -4.74 -4.41
C TRP A 76 19.88 -4.46 -5.75
N ALA A 77 19.29 -5.01 -6.80
CA ALA A 77 19.67 -4.75 -8.19
C ALA A 77 18.43 -4.43 -9.02
N TRP A 78 18.50 -3.35 -9.77
CA TRP A 78 17.46 -2.91 -10.68
C TRP A 78 17.86 -3.23 -12.12
N TYR A 79 17.05 -4.01 -12.83
CA TYR A 79 17.32 -4.41 -14.21
C TYR A 79 16.38 -3.69 -15.17
N GLU A 80 16.84 -2.56 -15.68
CA GLU A 80 16.25 -1.93 -16.87
C GLU A 80 16.69 -2.66 -18.14
N PRO A 81 15.82 -2.80 -19.16
CA PRO A 81 14.44 -2.28 -19.29
C PRO A 81 13.36 -3.24 -18.77
N LYS A 82 13.74 -4.34 -18.11
CA LYS A 82 12.80 -5.42 -17.73
C LYS A 82 11.84 -5.04 -16.61
N GLY A 83 12.08 -3.92 -15.93
CA GLY A 83 11.29 -3.48 -14.78
C GLY A 83 11.35 -4.47 -13.62
N LEU A 84 12.52 -5.08 -13.42
CA LEU A 84 12.74 -6.17 -12.47
C LEU A 84 13.64 -5.69 -11.33
N LEU A 85 13.14 -5.77 -10.11
CA LEU A 85 13.86 -5.53 -8.87
C LEU A 85 14.24 -6.88 -8.25
N LYS A 86 15.53 -7.12 -8.11
CA LYS A 86 16.09 -8.26 -7.38
C LYS A 86 16.56 -7.79 -6.01
N LEU A 87 16.18 -8.52 -4.98
CA LEU A 87 16.54 -8.29 -3.60
C LEU A 87 17.27 -9.51 -3.04
N SER A 88 18.26 -9.28 -2.19
CA SER A 88 19.02 -10.35 -1.53
C SER A 88 19.31 -9.98 -0.08
N TYR A 89 19.02 -10.91 0.83
CA TYR A 89 19.28 -10.72 2.26
C TYR A 89 19.52 -12.06 2.95
N LYS A 90 20.70 -12.21 3.57
CA LYS A 90 21.10 -13.41 4.36
C LYS A 90 20.75 -14.75 3.65
N GLY A 91 21.05 -14.85 2.36
CA GLY A 91 20.81 -16.05 1.55
C GLY A 91 19.38 -16.22 1.01
N ASN A 92 18.46 -15.30 1.32
CA ASN A 92 17.13 -15.24 0.71
C ASN A 92 17.14 -14.28 -0.48
N GLU A 93 16.42 -14.65 -1.54
CA GLU A 93 16.24 -13.88 -2.75
C GLU A 93 14.76 -13.59 -2.99
N VAL A 94 14.45 -12.34 -3.35
CA VAL A 94 13.12 -11.93 -3.82
C VAL A 94 13.25 -11.22 -5.15
N LEU A 95 12.40 -11.59 -6.11
CA LEU A 95 12.28 -10.92 -7.42
C LEU A 95 10.89 -10.30 -7.55
N LEU A 96 10.83 -8.99 -7.74
CA LEU A 96 9.61 -8.25 -8.05
C LEU A 96 9.67 -7.68 -9.45
N LYS A 97 8.55 -7.77 -10.18
CA LYS A 97 8.39 -7.13 -11.48
C LYS A 97 7.37 -6.01 -11.38
N LEU A 98 7.64 -4.88 -12.04
CA LEU A 98 6.72 -3.74 -12.12
C LEU A 98 5.34 -4.21 -12.57
N ASN A 99 4.31 -3.69 -11.90
CA ASN A 99 2.90 -3.92 -12.20
C ASN A 99 2.48 -5.40 -12.20
N SER A 100 3.27 -6.29 -11.58
CA SER A 100 2.92 -7.71 -11.43
C SER A 100 2.43 -8.01 -10.02
N LEU A 101 1.32 -8.74 -9.93
CA LEU A 101 0.80 -9.31 -8.67
C LEU A 101 1.54 -10.59 -8.26
N ASN A 102 2.63 -10.93 -8.94
CA ASN A 102 3.45 -12.09 -8.60
C ASN A 102 4.87 -11.63 -8.28
N MET A 103 5.42 -12.15 -7.20
CA MET A 103 6.85 -12.13 -6.93
C MET A 103 7.40 -13.56 -6.90
N THR A 104 8.71 -13.68 -6.96
CA THR A 104 9.41 -14.96 -6.73
C THR A 104 10.22 -14.86 -5.45
N VAL A 105 10.08 -15.82 -4.56
CA VAL A 105 10.86 -15.97 -3.33
C VAL A 105 11.64 -17.27 -3.41
N ASN A 106 12.97 -17.21 -3.47
CA ASN A 106 13.84 -18.39 -3.59
C ASN A 106 13.36 -19.36 -4.70
N GLY A 107 12.99 -18.83 -5.87
CA GLY A 107 12.50 -19.60 -7.01
C GLY A 107 10.99 -19.96 -6.98
N THR A 108 10.29 -19.76 -5.87
CA THR A 108 8.86 -20.07 -5.73
C THR A 108 7.99 -18.84 -5.95
N LYS A 109 6.93 -18.95 -6.74
CA LYS A 109 5.99 -17.83 -6.96
C LYS A 109 5.11 -17.58 -5.74
N VAL A 110 4.91 -16.30 -5.43
CA VAL A 110 4.05 -15.83 -4.34
C VAL A 110 3.19 -14.68 -4.86
N ASN A 111 1.89 -14.72 -4.57
CA ASN A 111 0.96 -13.66 -4.93
C ASN A 111 1.10 -12.45 -4.00
N LEU A 112 0.92 -11.26 -4.57
CA LEU A 112 0.89 -9.98 -3.89
C LEU A 112 -0.54 -9.44 -3.90
N ALA A 113 -0.93 -8.75 -2.84
CA ALA A 113 -2.20 -8.02 -2.81
C ALA A 113 -2.15 -6.72 -3.64
N SER A 114 -0.97 -6.08 -3.72
CA SER A 114 -0.75 -4.91 -4.59
C SER A 114 0.63 -5.00 -5.25
N PRO A 115 0.77 -4.60 -6.53
CA PRO A 115 2.03 -4.73 -7.25
C PRO A 115 3.02 -3.63 -6.87
N MET A 116 4.31 -3.88 -7.12
CA MET A 116 5.31 -2.82 -7.14
C MET A 116 5.02 -1.86 -8.30
N ARG A 117 5.00 -0.56 -8.02
CA ARG A 117 4.71 0.49 -9.02
C ARG A 117 5.41 1.81 -8.71
N TYR A 118 5.44 2.70 -9.68
CA TYR A 118 5.81 4.09 -9.43
C TYR A 118 4.60 4.89 -8.96
N GLU A 119 4.78 5.65 -7.89
CA GLU A 119 3.81 6.62 -7.38
C GLU A 119 4.54 7.94 -7.11
N GLY A 120 4.09 9.05 -7.71
CA GLY A 120 4.76 10.35 -7.53
C GLY A 120 6.25 10.34 -7.92
N GLY A 121 6.64 9.50 -8.88
CA GLY A 121 8.05 9.31 -9.28
C GLY A 121 8.91 8.51 -8.28
N THR A 122 8.32 7.91 -7.25
CA THR A 122 8.99 7.03 -6.28
C THR A 122 8.57 5.58 -6.52
N LEU A 123 9.53 4.65 -6.53
CA LEU A 123 9.23 3.22 -6.61
C LEU A 123 8.68 2.73 -5.27
N MET A 124 7.45 2.23 -5.29
CA MET A 124 6.73 1.74 -4.12
C MET A 124 6.62 0.21 -4.18
N ILE A 125 6.90 -0.47 -3.07
CA ILE A 125 6.81 -1.94 -2.94
C ILE A 125 5.85 -2.34 -1.82
N PRO A 126 5.19 -3.52 -1.91
CA PRO A 126 4.41 -4.10 -0.82
C PRO A 126 5.33 -4.55 0.33
N VAL A 127 5.68 -3.59 1.20
CA VAL A 127 6.84 -3.66 2.09
C VAL A 127 6.77 -4.86 3.04
N LEU A 128 5.61 -5.10 3.63
CA LEU A 128 5.43 -6.15 4.63
C LEU A 128 5.70 -7.54 4.03
N GLN A 129 5.12 -7.81 2.87
CA GLN A 129 5.25 -9.11 2.21
C GLN A 129 6.68 -9.33 1.71
N VAL A 130 7.33 -8.28 1.20
CA VAL A 130 8.73 -8.33 0.75
C VAL A 130 9.69 -8.61 1.90
N LEU A 131 9.62 -7.83 2.99
CA LEU A 131 10.53 -7.99 4.13
C LEU A 131 10.34 -9.33 4.84
N ARG A 132 9.10 -9.79 5.01
CA ARG A 132 8.83 -11.13 5.57
C ARG A 132 9.40 -12.25 4.71
N SER A 133 9.35 -12.10 3.38
CA SER A 133 9.93 -13.08 2.45
C SER A 133 11.46 -13.12 2.53
N LEU A 134 12.06 -12.00 2.88
CA LEU A 134 13.50 -11.89 3.19
C LEU A 134 13.84 -12.33 4.62
N ARG A 135 12.88 -12.81 5.41
CA ARG A 135 13.06 -13.20 6.83
C ARG A 135 13.51 -12.06 7.73
N ILE A 136 13.16 -10.83 7.38
CA ILE A 136 13.33 -9.66 8.26
C ILE A 136 12.15 -9.63 9.23
N ASP A 137 12.42 -9.36 10.51
CA ASP A 137 11.38 -9.29 11.53
C ASP A 137 10.50 -8.08 11.26
N THR A 138 9.23 -8.35 10.93
CA THR A 138 8.28 -7.31 10.53
C THR A 138 6.86 -7.68 10.91
N SER A 139 6.20 -6.77 11.63
CA SER A 139 4.81 -6.90 12.06
C SER A 139 3.97 -5.70 11.61
N TRP A 140 2.65 -5.89 11.66
CA TRP A 140 1.67 -4.85 11.39
C TRP A 140 0.96 -4.53 12.70
N ASP A 141 1.00 -3.27 13.10
CA ASP A 141 0.20 -2.72 14.19
C ASP A 141 -1.05 -2.08 13.57
N ALA A 142 -2.17 -2.80 13.68
CA ALA A 142 -3.44 -2.38 13.10
C ALA A 142 -4.08 -1.21 13.87
N GLU A 143 -3.79 -1.06 15.17
CA GLU A 143 -4.39 -0.01 16.00
C GLU A 143 -3.80 1.35 15.63
N ASN A 144 -2.48 1.40 15.44
CA ASN A 144 -1.78 2.64 15.10
C ASN A 144 -1.49 2.77 13.59
N CYS A 145 -1.89 1.77 12.80
CA CYS A 145 -1.63 1.67 11.37
C CYS A 145 -0.14 1.80 10.99
N ASN A 146 0.70 1.08 11.73
CA ASN A 146 2.15 1.13 11.59
C ASN A 146 2.74 -0.20 11.11
N VAL A 147 3.74 -0.13 10.24
CA VAL A 147 4.62 -1.27 9.97
C VAL A 147 5.81 -1.20 10.90
N ILE A 148 5.99 -2.22 11.75
CA ILE A 148 7.11 -2.30 12.68
C ILE A 148 8.17 -3.21 12.05
N ILE A 149 9.41 -2.73 11.97
CA ILE A 149 10.57 -3.43 11.43
C ILE A 149 11.67 -3.47 12.50
N ASN A 150 12.11 -4.68 12.84
CA ASN A 150 13.26 -4.89 13.71
C ASN A 150 14.40 -5.52 12.91
N THR A 151 15.55 -4.86 12.89
CA THR A 151 16.74 -5.39 12.22
C THR A 151 17.69 -5.94 13.27
N VAL A 152 18.08 -7.21 13.14
CA VAL A 152 19.16 -7.77 13.95
C VAL A 152 20.45 -7.08 13.51
N LYS A 153 21.07 -6.32 14.43
CA LYS A 153 22.39 -5.69 14.22
C LYS A 153 23.48 -6.73 14.00
#